data_AF-A0A831SVJ3-F1
#
_entry.id   AF-A0A831SVJ3-F1
#
_cell.length_a   1.000
_cell.length_b   1.000
_cell.length_c   1.000
_cell.angle_alpha   90.00
_cell.angle_beta   90.00
_cell.angle_gamma   90.00
#
_symmetry.space_group_name_H-M   'P 1'
#
loop_
_entity.id
_entity.type
_entity.pdbx_description
1 polymer ?
#
loop_
_entity_poly.entity_id
_entity_poly.type
_entity_poly.pdbx_seq_one_letter_code
_entity_poly.pdbx_strand_id
1 'polypeptide(L)'
;MYQRREQRECAEFYLCGHLSARERKTVELMVLALKGADPAAVRALQQFLGEGSWDDATLLERREKLVAADIGAAEGVLICDGSGFPKKGEYSVGVAPQYCGAVGKIANCQHGVFLAYLSSRGYTFVDRRLYLPEVCSH
;
A
#
# COMPACT_ATOMS: atom_id res chain seq x y z
N MET A 1 -6.14 -10.69 10.09
CA MET A 1 -5.33 -10.43 8.87
C MET A 1 -5.88 -11.17 7.64
N TYR A 2 -5.63 -12.47 7.44
CA TYR A 2 -6.19 -13.25 6.32
C TYR A 2 -7.13 -14.36 6.80
N GLN A 3 -8.35 -14.41 6.27
CA GLN A 3 -9.39 -15.35 6.68
C GLN A 3 -9.31 -16.68 5.92
N ARG A 4 -8.87 -16.67 4.66
CA ARG A 4 -8.75 -17.86 3.80
C ARG A 4 -7.31 -18.16 3.41
N ARG A 5 -6.98 -19.44 3.18
CA ARG A 5 -5.66 -19.88 2.70
C ARG A 5 -5.29 -19.19 1.38
N GLU A 6 -6.22 -19.14 0.45
CA GLU A 6 -6.05 -18.49 -0.86
C GLU A 6 -5.65 -17.01 -0.75
N GLN A 7 -6.18 -16.28 0.25
CA GLN A 7 -5.80 -14.88 0.49
C GLN A 7 -4.34 -14.76 0.92
N ARG A 8 -3.83 -15.70 1.73
CA ARG A 8 -2.43 -15.72 2.15
C ARG A 8 -1.52 -16.00 0.96
N GLU A 9 -1.87 -16.98 0.14
CA GLU A 9 -1.13 -17.33 -1.06
C GLU A 9 -1.11 -16.18 -2.08
N CYS A 10 -2.25 -15.48 -2.25
CA CYS A 10 -2.31 -14.28 -3.10
C CYS A 10 -1.46 -13.13 -2.54
N ALA A 11 -1.49 -12.90 -1.23
CA ALA A 11 -0.70 -11.86 -0.60
C ALA A 11 0.81 -12.10 -0.72
N GLU A 12 1.25 -13.33 -0.45
CA GLU A 12 2.64 -13.74 -0.60
C GLU A 12 3.09 -13.60 -2.06
N PHE A 13 2.27 -14.09 -2.99
CA PHE A 13 2.52 -13.97 -4.42
C PHE A 13 2.68 -12.50 -4.84
N TYR A 14 1.78 -11.63 -4.38
CA TYR A 14 1.83 -10.20 -4.68
C TYR A 14 3.06 -9.52 -4.08
N LEU A 15 3.44 -9.88 -2.85
CA LEU A 15 4.64 -9.36 -2.19
C LEU A 15 5.90 -9.78 -2.94
N CYS A 16 6.03 -11.06 -3.29
CA CYS A 16 7.15 -11.56 -4.11
C CYS A 16 7.21 -10.86 -5.47
N GLY A 17 6.05 -10.64 -6.11
CA GLY A 17 5.95 -9.86 -7.33
C GLY A 17 6.48 -8.43 -7.15
N HIS A 18 6.14 -7.76 -6.05
CA HIS A 18 6.61 -6.41 -5.75
C HIS A 18 8.09 -6.32 -5.40
N LEU A 19 8.63 -7.31 -4.70
CA LEU A 19 10.04 -7.37 -4.33
C LEU A 19 10.93 -7.90 -5.45
N SER A 20 10.36 -8.42 -6.53
CA SER A 20 11.11 -8.87 -7.70
C SER A 20 11.80 -7.70 -8.42
N ALA A 21 12.90 -7.99 -9.11
CA ALA A 21 13.68 -7.04 -9.91
C ALA A 21 12.98 -6.63 -11.23
N ARG A 22 11.65 -6.74 -11.31
CA ARG A 22 10.89 -6.48 -12.53
C ARG A 22 10.62 -4.99 -12.69
N GLU A 23 10.75 -4.52 -13.93
CA GLU A 23 10.43 -3.13 -14.30
C GLU A 23 8.93 -2.83 -14.18
N ARG A 24 8.07 -3.75 -14.63
CA ARG A 24 6.61 -3.61 -14.57
C ARG A 24 5.99 -4.61 -13.60
N LYS A 25 5.28 -4.08 -12.60
CA LYS A 25 4.70 -4.80 -11.46
C LYS A 25 3.17 -4.81 -11.51
N THR A 26 2.59 -4.99 -12.70
CA THR A 26 1.14 -5.21 -12.83
C THR A 26 0.80 -6.67 -12.55
N VAL A 27 -0.44 -6.95 -12.13
CA VAL A 27 -0.91 -8.30 -11.79
C VAL A 27 -0.68 -9.27 -12.95
N GLU A 28 -1.06 -8.89 -14.16
CA GLU A 28 -0.95 -9.71 -15.36
C GLU A 28 0.51 -10.09 -15.65
N LEU A 29 1.43 -9.13 -15.49
CA LEU A 29 2.85 -9.35 -15.72
C LEU A 29 3.54 -10.12 -14.59
N MET A 30 3.04 -10.03 -13.35
CA MET A 30 3.49 -10.88 -12.26
C MET A 30 3.06 -12.33 -12.49
N VAL A 31 1.78 -12.54 -12.83
CA VAL A 31 1.24 -13.88 -13.10
C VAL A 31 1.92 -14.51 -14.31
N LEU A 32 2.04 -13.80 -15.42
CA LEU A 32 2.71 -14.31 -16.62
C LEU A 32 4.13 -14.81 -16.32
N ALA A 33 4.87 -14.11 -15.47
CA ALA A 33 6.25 -14.45 -15.17
C ALA A 33 6.43 -15.59 -14.18
N LEU A 34 5.53 -15.70 -13.20
CA LEU A 34 5.69 -16.64 -12.08
C LEU A 34 4.81 -17.89 -12.23
N LYS A 35 3.74 -17.83 -13.04
CA LYS A 35 2.77 -18.91 -13.25
C LYS A 35 2.48 -19.18 -14.73
N GLY A 36 3.05 -18.40 -15.66
CA GLY A 36 2.71 -18.48 -17.08
C GLY A 36 1.39 -17.80 -17.42
N ALA A 37 0.88 -18.05 -18.63
CA ALA A 37 -0.38 -17.48 -19.11
C ALA A 37 -1.59 -18.16 -18.44
N ASP A 38 -1.85 -17.81 -17.17
CA ASP A 38 -2.97 -18.31 -16.37
C ASP A 38 -4.00 -17.19 -16.09
N PRO A 39 -5.08 -17.10 -16.89
CA PRO A 39 -6.13 -16.10 -16.69
C PRO A 39 -6.88 -16.25 -15.35
N ALA A 40 -6.98 -17.48 -14.82
CA ALA A 40 -7.67 -17.71 -13.55
C ALA A 40 -6.84 -17.14 -12.39
N ALA A 41 -5.52 -17.31 -12.41
CA ALA A 41 -4.62 -16.69 -11.45
C ALA A 41 -4.62 -15.15 -11.52
N VAL A 42 -4.71 -14.57 -12.73
CA VAL A 42 -4.89 -13.11 -12.90
C VAL A 42 -6.16 -12.66 -12.19
N ARG A 43 -7.30 -13.31 -12.48
CA ARG A 43 -8.59 -12.94 -11.91
C ARG A 43 -8.62 -13.10 -10.39
N ALA A 44 -8.06 -14.18 -9.86
CA ALA A 44 -7.97 -14.43 -8.43
C ALA A 44 -7.17 -13.33 -7.71
N LEU A 45 -6.04 -12.90 -8.28
CA LEU A 45 -5.22 -11.85 -7.69
C LEU A 45 -5.89 -10.47 -7.78
N GLN A 46 -6.56 -10.16 -8.88
CA GLN A 46 -7.37 -8.94 -9.02
C GLN A 46 -8.51 -8.91 -7.99
N GLN A 47 -9.24 -10.02 -7.80
CA GLN A 47 -10.29 -10.14 -6.79
C GLN A 47 -9.72 -9.99 -5.37
N PHE A 48 -8.58 -10.61 -5.08
CA PHE A 48 -7.91 -10.44 -3.78
C PHE A 48 -7.56 -8.97 -3.50
N LEU A 49 -7.05 -8.23 -4.49
CA LEU A 49 -6.66 -6.83 -4.32
C LEU A 49 -7.84 -5.85 -4.30
N GLY A 50 -8.88 -6.10 -5.09
CA GLY A 50 -10.02 -5.18 -5.26
C GLY A 50 -11.20 -5.47 -4.34
N GLU A 51 -11.50 -6.74 -4.07
CA GLU A 51 -12.70 -7.19 -3.37
C GLU A 51 -12.38 -8.04 -2.12
N GLY A 52 -11.09 -8.24 -1.83
CA GLY A 52 -10.67 -9.05 -0.70
C GLY A 52 -11.02 -8.40 0.64
N SER A 53 -11.81 -9.10 1.45
CA SER A 53 -11.99 -8.77 2.87
C SER A 53 -10.79 -9.27 3.68
N TRP A 54 -9.74 -8.45 3.74
CA TRP A 54 -8.62 -8.66 4.68
C TRP A 54 -8.63 -7.55 5.72
N ASP A 55 -8.30 -7.94 6.94
CA ASP A 55 -8.30 -7.04 8.09
C ASP A 55 -6.94 -6.32 8.11
N ASP A 56 -6.96 -5.07 7.64
CA ASP A 56 -5.80 -4.20 7.56
C ASP A 56 -5.36 -3.73 8.96
N ALA A 57 -6.29 -3.45 9.87
CA ALA A 57 -6.01 -3.09 11.26
C ALA A 57 -5.13 -4.16 11.96
N THR A 58 -5.47 -5.43 11.81
CA THR A 58 -4.64 -6.53 12.36
C THR A 58 -3.24 -6.56 11.73
N LEU A 59 -3.11 -6.21 10.44
CA LEU A 59 -1.79 -6.13 9.79
C LEU A 59 -0.97 -4.96 10.35
N LEU A 60 -1.60 -3.79 10.52
CA LEU A 60 -0.96 -2.60 11.10
C LEU A 60 -0.47 -2.89 12.52
N GLU A 61 -1.32 -3.48 13.37
CA GLU A 61 -0.95 -3.87 14.74
C GLU A 61 0.22 -4.86 14.76
N ARG A 62 0.20 -5.86 13.87
CA ARG A 62 1.32 -6.81 13.74
C ARG A 62 2.61 -6.11 13.34
N ARG A 63 2.55 -5.16 12.40
CA ARG A 63 3.73 -4.39 11.97
C ARG A 63 4.26 -3.55 13.14
N GLU A 64 3.40 -2.86 13.88
CA GLU A 64 3.81 -2.05 15.04
C GLU A 64 4.54 -2.88 16.09
N LYS A 65 4.06 -4.08 16.39
CA LYS A 65 4.76 -5.03 17.28
C LYS A 65 6.13 -5.43 16.77
N LEU A 66 6.26 -5.70 15.46
CA LEU A 66 7.55 -6.01 14.83
C LEU A 66 8.51 -4.82 14.89
N VAL A 67 8.02 -3.60 14.62
CA VAL A 67 8.83 -2.39 14.70
C VAL A 67 9.34 -2.14 16.11
N ALA A 68 8.48 -2.29 17.12
CA ALA A 68 8.86 -2.17 18.53
C ALA A 68 9.94 -3.20 18.93
N ALA A 69 9.83 -4.45 18.44
CA ALA A 69 10.81 -5.50 18.73
C ALA A 69 12.15 -5.29 17.99
N ASP A 70 12.09 -5.01 16.69
CA ASP A 70 13.25 -5.09 15.79
C ASP A 70 14.08 -3.80 15.79
N ILE A 71 13.44 -2.64 15.90
CA ILE A 71 14.10 -1.33 15.82
C ILE A 71 13.68 -0.35 16.93
N GLY A 72 12.86 -0.79 17.89
CA GLY A 72 12.48 0.02 19.05
C GLY A 72 13.69 0.49 19.85
N ALA A 73 13.67 1.77 20.21
CA ALA A 73 14.69 2.45 21.01
C ALA A 73 14.06 3.58 21.85
N ALA A 74 14.69 3.94 22.97
CA ALA A 74 14.18 4.94 23.91
C ALA A 74 14.13 6.35 23.30
N GLU A 75 15.06 6.65 22.40
CA GLU A 75 15.20 7.89 21.64
C GLU A 75 14.46 7.87 20.29
N GLY A 76 13.68 6.83 20.02
CA GLY A 76 12.92 6.71 18.78
C GLY A 76 11.86 7.80 18.64
N VAL A 77 11.66 8.29 17.41
CA VAL A 77 10.70 9.34 17.09
C VAL A 77 9.68 8.87 16.06
N LEU A 78 8.48 9.45 16.15
CA LEU A 78 7.44 9.31 15.15
C LEU A 78 7.38 10.57 14.30
N ILE A 79 7.44 10.40 12.98
CA ILE A 79 7.35 11.47 11.98
C ILE A 79 6.02 11.31 11.26
N CYS A 80 5.21 12.36 11.27
CA CYS A 80 3.95 12.42 10.54
C CYS A 80 4.13 13.37 9.35
N ASP A 81 3.87 12.88 8.14
CA ASP A 81 3.99 13.67 6.91
C ASP A 81 2.86 13.38 5.92
N GLY A 82 2.46 14.42 5.18
CA GLY A 82 1.46 14.33 4.12
C GLY A 82 2.10 14.23 2.75
N SER A 83 1.69 13.26 1.94
CA SER A 83 2.22 13.05 0.60
C SER A 83 1.13 13.01 -0.47
N GLY A 84 1.41 13.67 -1.60
CA GLY A 84 0.53 13.72 -2.77
C GLY A 84 1.03 12.82 -3.89
N PHE A 85 0.12 12.00 -4.43
CA PHE A 85 0.39 11.06 -5.51
C PHE A 85 -0.39 11.49 -6.76
N PRO A 86 0.27 11.94 -7.84
CA PRO A 86 -0.42 12.30 -9.07
C PRO A 86 -1.11 11.08 -9.68
N LYS A 87 -2.35 11.27 -10.16
CA LYS A 87 -3.16 10.22 -10.79
C LYS A 87 -3.68 10.69 -12.14
N LYS A 88 -3.74 9.77 -13.10
CA LYS A 88 -4.41 9.97 -14.39
C LYS A 88 -5.74 9.22 -14.36
N GLY A 89 -6.86 9.95 -14.36
CA GLY A 89 -8.22 9.39 -14.31
C GLY A 89 -8.94 9.54 -12.97
N GLU A 90 -10.16 9.01 -12.90
CA GLU A 90 -11.14 9.26 -11.80
C GLU A 90 -11.43 8.01 -10.96
N TYR A 91 -10.87 6.85 -11.32
CA TYR A 91 -11.19 5.56 -10.66
C TYR A 91 -10.38 5.28 -9.39
N SER A 92 -9.49 6.18 -8.97
CA SER A 92 -8.75 6.04 -7.71
C SER A 92 -9.54 6.67 -6.57
N VAL A 93 -9.74 5.94 -5.47
CA VAL A 93 -10.43 6.46 -4.27
C VAL A 93 -9.72 7.71 -3.75
N GLY A 94 -10.49 8.75 -3.39
CA GLY A 94 -9.94 10.00 -2.82
C GLY A 94 -9.10 10.84 -3.79
N VAL A 95 -9.26 10.63 -5.10
CA VAL A 95 -8.60 11.46 -6.11
C VAL A 95 -9.41 12.72 -6.40
N ALA A 96 -8.75 13.88 -6.39
CA ALA A 96 -9.36 15.15 -6.79
C ALA A 96 -8.29 16.17 -7.23
N PRO A 97 -8.66 17.23 -7.98
CA PRO A 97 -7.78 18.36 -8.26
C PRO A 97 -7.39 19.11 -6.97
N GLN A 98 -6.13 18.99 -6.56
CA GLN A 98 -5.58 19.57 -5.33
C GLN A 98 -4.11 19.94 -5.56
N TYR A 99 -3.51 20.78 -4.69
CA TYR A 99 -2.07 21.06 -4.79
C TYR A 99 -1.27 19.79 -4.47
N CYS A 100 -0.43 19.34 -5.41
CA CYS A 100 0.37 18.13 -5.28
C CYS A 100 1.85 18.49 -5.23
N GLY A 101 2.47 18.31 -4.05
CA GLY A 101 3.87 18.64 -3.83
C GLY A 101 4.82 17.93 -4.81
N ALA A 102 4.53 16.69 -5.19
CA ALA A 102 5.35 15.90 -6.13
C ALA A 102 5.45 16.51 -7.54
N VAL A 103 4.50 17.39 -7.93
CA VAL A 103 4.51 18.07 -9.23
C VAL A 103 4.50 19.60 -9.10
N GLY A 104 4.55 20.14 -7.88
CA GLY A 104 4.66 21.57 -7.59
C GLY A 104 3.47 22.43 -7.99
N LYS A 105 2.30 21.83 -8.28
CA LYS A 105 1.12 22.54 -8.80
C LYS A 105 -0.18 21.82 -8.45
N ILE A 106 -1.30 22.47 -8.73
CA ILE A 106 -2.61 21.81 -8.72
C ILE A 106 -2.63 20.73 -9.80
N ALA A 107 -2.92 19.50 -9.38
CA ALA A 107 -3.05 18.36 -10.24
C ALA A 107 -4.11 17.40 -9.68
N ASN A 108 -4.66 16.57 -10.55
CA ASN A 108 -5.47 15.44 -10.11
C ASN A 108 -4.58 14.48 -9.31
N CYS A 109 -4.82 14.39 -8.02
CA CYS A 109 -3.96 13.64 -7.12
C CYS A 109 -4.74 13.06 -5.94
N GLN A 110 -4.11 12.05 -5.34
CA GLN A 110 -4.55 11.41 -4.12
C GLN A 110 -3.60 11.84 -3.00
N HIS A 111 -4.12 12.13 -1.81
CA HIS A 111 -3.30 12.48 -0.65
C HIS A 111 -3.38 11.41 0.44
N GLY A 112 -2.25 11.10 1.04
CA GLY A 112 -2.17 10.26 2.23
C GLY A 112 -1.35 10.94 3.31
N VAL A 113 -1.69 10.66 4.57
CA VAL A 113 -0.86 10.98 5.73
C VAL A 113 -0.19 9.69 6.18
N PHE A 114 1.11 9.74 6.38
CA PHE A 114 1.92 8.59 6.74
C PHE A 114 2.63 8.86 8.06
N LEU A 115 2.64 7.84 8.92
CA LEU A 115 3.43 7.83 10.14
C LEU A 115 4.64 6.95 9.91
N ALA A 116 5.84 7.49 10.15
CA ALA A 116 7.09 6.76 10.10
C ALA A 116 7.74 6.75 11.48
N TYR A 117 8.38 5.63 11.82
CA TYR A 117 9.24 5.50 12.99
C TYR A 117 10.70 5.59 12.55
N LEU A 118 11.50 6.32 13.32
CA LEU A 118 12.94 6.47 13.14
C LEU A 118 13.63 6.30 14.49
N SER A 119 14.71 5.53 14.51
CA SER A 119 15.61 5.40 15.65
C SER A 119 17.05 5.20 15.18
N SER A 120 17.98 5.10 16.14
CA SER A 120 19.36 4.69 15.88
C SER A 120 19.48 3.29 15.23
N ARG A 121 18.44 2.46 15.32
CA ARG A 121 18.40 1.08 14.80
C ARG A 121 17.82 0.97 13.39
N GLY A 122 17.18 2.02 12.87
CA GLY A 122 16.60 2.04 11.53
C GLY A 122 15.34 2.90 11.43
N TYR A 123 14.64 2.77 10.30
CA TYR A 123 13.42 3.51 10.03
C TYR A 123 12.43 2.70 9.18
N THR A 124 11.13 2.96 9.36
CA THR A 124 10.06 2.35 8.55
C THR A 124 8.73 3.08 8.72
N PHE A 125 7.79 2.84 7.81
CA PHE A 125 6.40 3.29 7.97
C PHE A 125 5.66 2.44 9.01
N VAL A 126 4.93 3.10 9.91
CA VAL A 126 4.20 2.49 11.03
C VAL A 126 2.72 2.82 11.06
N ASP A 127 2.23 3.75 10.24
CA ASP A 127 0.79 3.91 9.96
C ASP A 127 0.55 4.70 8.67
N ARG A 128 -0.69 4.68 8.18
CA ARG A 128 -1.15 5.44 7.02
C ARG A 128 -2.64 5.74 7.12
N ARG A 129 -3.05 6.90 6.60
CA ARG A 129 -4.45 7.20 6.34
C ARG A 129 -4.61 7.93 5.02
N LEU A 130 -5.63 7.55 4.27
CA LEU A 130 -6.00 8.25 3.05
C LEU A 130 -6.80 9.52 3.40
N TYR A 131 -6.44 10.65 2.80
CA TYR A 131 -7.27 11.84 2.85
C TYR A 131 -8.40 11.71 1.83
N LEU A 132 -9.63 11.85 2.28
CA LEU A 132 -10.83 11.83 1.42
C LEU A 132 -11.35 13.27 1.29
N PRO A 133 -11.22 13.90 0.12
CA PRO A 133 -11.84 15.19 -0.15
C PRO A 133 -13.36 15.12 0.00
N GLU A 134 -14.02 16.23 0.34
CA GLU A 134 -15.48 16.29 0.46
C GLU A 134 -16.21 15.84 -0.82
N VAL A 135 -15.67 16.17 -1.99
CA VAL A 135 -16.18 15.72 -3.30
C VAL A 135 -16.14 14.19 -3.48
N CYS A 136 -15.37 13.49 -2.65
CA CYS A 136 -15.29 12.02 -2.60
C CYS A 136 -15.92 11.42 -1.33
N SER A 137 -16.49 12.24 -0.45
CA SER A 137 -17.01 11.84 0.86
C SER A 137 -18.51 11.58 0.78
N HIS A 138 -18.89 10.42 0.23
CA HIS A 138 -20.26 9.94 0.17
C HIS A 138 -20.35 8.52 0.74
#